data_AF-A0A641AKN7-F1
#
_entry.id   AF-A0A641AKN7-F1
#
_cell.length_a   1.000
_cell.length_b   1.000
_cell.length_c   1.000
_cell.angle_alpha   90.00
_cell.angle_beta   90.00
_cell.angle_gamma   90.00
#
_symmetry.space_group_name_H-M   'P 1'
#
loop_
_entity.id
_entity.type
_entity.pdbx_description
1 polymer ?
#
loop_
_entity_poly.entity_id
_entity_poly.type
_entity_poly.pdbx_seq_one_letter_code
_entity_poly.pdbx_strand_id
1 'polypeptide(L)' 'MSVLPRRSAAEQAKNMALAEALARAVEETHLGDILATSGITTVALDEDGRMVEYRPDGTTTVLS' A
#
# COMPACT_ATOMS: atom_id res chain seq x y z
N MET A 1 -31.63 18.20 -12.85
CA MET A 1 -30.17 18.04 -12.75
C MET A 1 -29.82 17.95 -11.27
N SER A 2 -29.53 16.75 -10.76
CA SER A 2 -29.21 16.55 -9.33
C SER A 2 -27.76 16.97 -9.11
N VAL A 3 -27.56 18.09 -8.41
CA VAL A 3 -26.23 18.53 -7.98
C VAL A 3 -25.96 17.81 -6.67
N LEU A 4 -25.01 16.87 -6.66
CA LEU A 4 -24.55 16.24 -5.43
C LEU A 4 -24.20 17.34 -4.41
N PRO A 5 -24.75 17.30 -3.18
CA PRO A 5 -24.46 18.32 -2.19
C PRO A 5 -22.96 18.35 -1.90
N ARG A 6 -22.37 19.55 -1.83
CA ARG A 6 -20.97 19.69 -1.40
C ARG A 6 -20.88 19.17 0.05
N ARG A 7 -20.03 18.16 0.27
CA ARG A 7 -19.68 17.65 1.60
C ARG A 7 -19.32 18.81 2.51
N SER A 8 -19.74 18.76 3.77
CA SER A 8 -19.39 19.79 4.75
C SER A 8 -17.86 19.90 4.89
N ALA A 9 -17.35 21.09 5.23
CA ALA A 9 -15.91 21.28 5.46
C ALA A 9 -15.35 20.31 6.52
N ALA A 10 -16.16 19.98 7.55
CA ALA A 10 -15.79 19.01 8.58
C ALA A 10 -15.64 17.58 8.02
N GLU A 11 -16.53 17.16 7.11
CA GLU A 11 -16.43 15.85 6.45
C GLU A 11 -15.22 15.78 5.52
N GLN A 12 -14.92 16.87 4.79
CA GLN A 12 -13.72 16.95 3.95
C GLN A 12 -12.44 16.87 4.78
N ALA A 13 -12.37 17.60 5.89
CA ALA A 13 -11.22 17.55 6.80
C ALA A 13 -10.98 16.14 7.36
N LYS A 14 -12.05 15.43 7.75
CA LYS A 14 -11.96 14.05 8.21
C LYS A 14 -11.43 13.11 7.12
N ASN A 15 -11.91 13.26 5.89
CA ASN A 15 -11.46 12.41 4.78
C ASN A 15 -9.99 12.67 4.44
N MET A 16 -9.52 13.92 4.49
CA MET A 16 -8.11 14.25 4.32
C MET A 16 -7.24 13.59 5.39
N ALA A 17 -7.61 13.74 6.67
CA ALA A 17 -6.87 13.13 7.77
C ALA A 17 -6.82 11.59 7.64
N LEU A 18 -7.93 10.96 7.21
CA LEU A 18 -7.97 9.52 6.97
C LEU A 18 -7.07 9.13 5.78
N ALA A 19 -7.10 9.89 4.69
CA ALA A 19 -6.27 9.63 3.52
C ALA A 19 -4.77 9.74 3.85
N GLU A 20 -4.38 10.75 4.63
CA GLU A 20 -3.01 10.92 5.11
C GLU A 20 -2.56 9.79 6.04
N ALA A 21 -3.44 9.36 6.95
CA ALA A 21 -3.15 8.22 7.82
C ALA A 21 -3.00 6.92 7.02
N LEU A 22 -3.86 6.71 6.01
CA LEU A 22 -3.82 5.52 5.17
C LEU A 22 -2.57 5.51 4.27
N ALA A 23 -2.22 6.65 3.66
CA ALA A 23 -1.04 6.77 2.81
C ALA A 23 0.23 6.41 3.59
N ARG A 24 0.38 6.96 4.81
CA ARG A 24 1.49 6.64 5.71
C ARG A 24 1.51 5.16 6.11
N ALA A 25 0.35 4.60 6.46
CA ALA A 25 0.26 3.19 6.81
C ALA A 25 0.65 2.29 5.64
N VAL A 26 0.25 2.64 4.41
CA VAL A 26 0.63 1.89 3.20
C VAL A 26 2.12 2.00 2.92
N GLU A 27 2.71 3.19 3.08
CA GLU A 27 4.15 3.43 2.90
C GLU A 27 5.00 2.65 3.91
N GLU A 28 4.52 2.51 5.15
CA GLU A 28 5.19 1.73 6.20
C GLU A 28 4.93 0.22 6.09
N THR A 29 3.91 -0.21 5.33
CA THR A 29 3.51 -1.62 5.24
C THR A 29 4.20 -2.34 4.10
N HIS A 30 5.16 -3.20 4.43
CA HIS A 30 5.80 -4.06 3.45
C HIS A 30 5.02 -5.37 3.23
N LEU A 31 4.05 -5.33 2.30
CA LEU A 31 3.13 -6.47 2.09
C LEU A 31 3.86 -7.77 1.70
N GLY A 32 4.96 -7.68 0.95
CA GLY A 32 5.78 -8.83 0.58
C GLY A 32 6.34 -9.56 1.79
N ASP A 33 6.83 -8.82 2.78
CA ASP A 33 7.38 -9.38 4.01
C ASP A 33 6.28 -10.03 4.86
N ILE A 34 5.14 -9.36 4.98
CA ILE A 34 3.98 -9.88 5.73
C ILE A 34 3.51 -11.20 5.12
N LEU A 35 3.35 -11.27 3.80
CA LEU A 35 2.91 -12.50 3.13
C LEU A 35 3.97 -13.60 3.19
N ALA A 36 5.26 -13.25 3.15
CA ALA A 36 6.35 -14.20 3.35
C ALA A 36 6.28 -14.89 4.73
N THR A 37 5.97 -14.14 5.81
CA THR A 37 5.74 -14.76 7.14
C THR A 37 4.60 -15.77 7.17
N SER A 38 3.66 -15.68 6.21
CA SER A 38 2.53 -16.59 6.05
C SER A 38 2.81 -17.74 5.07
N GLY A 39 4.06 -17.92 4.63
CA GLY A 39 4.43 -19.00 3.70
C GLY A 39 4.17 -18.68 2.23
N ILE A 40 3.88 -17.43 1.88
CA ILE A 40 3.48 -17.03 0.52
C ILE A 40 4.62 -16.28 -0.16
N THR A 41 5.07 -16.79 -1.32
CA THR A 41 5.97 -16.04 -2.21
C THR A 41 5.20 -14.94 -2.92
N THR A 42 5.74 -13.72 -2.91
CA THR A 42 5.14 -12.56 -3.59
C THR A 42 6.14 -11.94 -4.55
N VAL A 43 5.68 -11.48 -5.72
CA VAL A 43 6.48 -10.66 -6.64
C VAL A 43 5.81 -9.29 -6.76
N ALA A 44 6.58 -8.22 -6.54
CA ALA A 44 6.11 -6.84 -6.66
C ALA A 44 7.08 -6.00 -7.50
N LEU A 45 6.63 -4.83 -7.94
CA LEU A 45 7.49 -3.84 -8.57
C LEU A 45 8.04 -2.89 -7.50
N ASP A 46 9.35 -2.65 -7.51
CA ASP A 46 9.97 -1.59 -6.71
C ASP A 46 9.75 -0.20 -7.33
N GLU A 47 10.24 0.83 -6.66
CA GLU A 47 10.16 2.24 -7.09
C GLU A 47 10.88 2.54 -8.42
N ASP A 48 11.85 1.71 -8.79
CA ASP A 48 12.58 1.78 -10.06
C ASP A 48 11.96 0.89 -11.15
N GLY A 49 10.83 0.24 -10.86
CA GLY A 49 10.13 -0.66 -11.77
C GLY A 49 10.77 -2.04 -11.93
N ARG A 50 11.64 -2.46 -11.02
CA ARG A 50 12.23 -3.81 -11.01
C ARG A 50 11.28 -4.80 -10.36
N MET A 51 11.24 -6.02 -10.88
CA MET A 51 10.52 -7.12 -10.24
C MET A 51 11.33 -7.63 -9.04
N VAL A 52 10.73 -7.63 -7.86
CA VAL A 52 11.33 -8.11 -6.61
C VAL A 52 10.49 -9.25 -6.06
N GLU A 53 11.13 -10.40 -5.84
CA GLU A 53 10.55 -11.59 -5.23
C GLU A 53 10.84 -11.60 -3.73
N TYR A 54 9.79 -11.78 -2.92
CA TYR A 54 9.82 -11.98 -1.47
C TYR A 54 9.50 -13.43 -1.18
N ARG A 55 10.44 -14.14 -0.55
CA ARG A 55 10.31 -15.57 -0.29
C ARG A 55 9.99 -15.85 1.18
N PRO A 56 9.26 -16.95 1.47
CA PRO A 56 8.97 -17.38 2.85
C PRO A 56 10.18 -17.69 3.72
N ASP A 57 11.35 -17.94 3.12
CA ASP A 57 12.62 -18.14 3.84
C ASP A 57 13.25 -16.82 4.33
N GLY A 58 12.57 -15.69 4.10
CA GLY A 58 13.03 -14.36 4.47
C GLY A 58 14.00 -13.74 3.46
N THR A 59 14.29 -14.43 2.35
CA THR A 59 15.13 -13.87 1.29
C THR A 59 14.32 -13.03 0.32
N THR A 60 14.99 -11.99 -0.20
CA THR A 60 14.44 -11.11 -1.23
C THR A 60 15.40 -11.10 -2.42
N THR A 61 14.86 -11.27 -3.63
CA THR A 61 15.67 -11.34 -4.86
C THR A 61 15.08 -10.44 -5.95
N VAL A 62 15.91 -9.61 -6.57
CA VAL A 62 15.53 -8.91 -7.80
C VAL A 62 15.57 -9.89 -8.97
N LEU A 63 14.49 -9.94 -9.75
CA LEU A 63 14.34 -10.79 -10.93
C LEU A 63 14.81 -10.04 -12.18
N SER A 64 15.59 -10.72 -13.03
CA SER A 64 16.14 -10.21 -14.30
C SER A 64 15.51 -10.87 -15.51
#